data_AF-A0A655E155-F1
#
_entry.id   AF-A0A655E155-F1
#
_cell.length_a   1.000
_cell.length_b   1.000
_cell.length_c   1.000
_cell.angle_alpha   90.00
_cell.angle_beta   90.00
_cell.angle_gamma   90.00
#
_symmetry.space_group_name_H-M   'P 1'
#
loop_
_entity.id
_entity.type
_entity.pdbx_description
1 polymer ?
#
loop_
_entity_poly.entity_id
_entity_poly.type
_entity_poly.pdbx_seq_one_letter_code
_entity_poly.pdbx_strand_id
1 'polypeptide(L)'
;MWRFVAYLSDVGSADDLTQETFLRAIGAIPRFSARSSARTWLLAIARHVVADHIRHVRSRPRTTRGARPEHLIDGDRHARGFEDLVEVTTMIADLTTDQREALLLTQLLGLSYADAAAVCGCPVGTIRSRVARARDALLADAEPDDLTG
;
A
#
# COMPACT_ATOMS: atom_id res chain seq x y z
N MET A 1 -5.22 6.30 6.18
CA MET A 1 -4.23 5.48 6.92
C MET A 1 -4.53 4.02 6.76
N TRP A 2 -5.63 3.51 7.32
CA TRP A 2 -5.97 2.09 7.25
C TRP A 2 -5.89 1.51 5.84
N ARG A 3 -6.52 2.17 4.84
CA ARG A 3 -6.42 1.73 3.43
C ARG A 3 -4.97 1.58 2.93
N PHE A 4 -4.09 2.52 3.29
CA PHE A 4 -2.67 2.45 2.90
C PHE A 4 -1.97 1.26 3.55
N VAL A 5 -2.29 0.96 4.81
CA VAL A 5 -1.79 -0.24 5.49
C VAL A 5 -2.34 -1.49 4.82
N ALA A 6 -3.66 -1.57 4.61
CA ALA A 6 -4.34 -2.72 4.03
C ALA A 6 -3.85 -3.08 2.61
N TYR A 7 -3.50 -2.11 1.77
CA TYR A 7 -2.93 -2.39 0.45
C TYR A 7 -1.44 -2.81 0.48
N LEU A 8 -0.75 -2.58 1.60
CA LEU A 8 0.66 -2.92 1.77
C LEU A 8 0.89 -4.19 2.61
N SER A 9 -0.09 -4.59 3.42
CA SER A 9 -0.10 -5.81 4.23
C SER A 9 -1.19 -6.78 3.76
N ASP A 10 -1.34 -7.91 4.45
CA ASP A 10 -2.58 -8.68 4.39
C ASP A 10 -3.71 -7.96 5.15
N VAL A 11 -4.96 -8.24 4.76
CA VAL A 11 -6.18 -7.66 5.34
C VAL A 11 -6.29 -8.00 6.83
N GLY A 12 -5.94 -9.23 7.21
CA GLY A 12 -6.01 -9.70 8.59
C GLY A 12 -5.10 -8.92 9.54
N SER A 13 -3.99 -8.38 9.04
CA SER A 13 -3.04 -7.59 9.83
C SER A 13 -3.28 -6.08 9.74
N ALA A 14 -4.19 -5.61 8.88
CA ALA A 14 -4.34 -4.18 8.59
C ALA A 14 -4.78 -3.36 9.81
N ASP A 15 -5.70 -3.91 10.60
CA ASP A 15 -6.18 -3.28 11.84
C ASP A 15 -5.05 -3.18 12.88
N ASP A 16 -4.35 -4.28 13.13
CA ASP A 16 -3.26 -4.36 14.11
C ASP A 16 -2.10 -3.42 13.73
N LEU A 17 -1.71 -3.40 12.45
CA LEU A 17 -0.66 -2.52 11.95
C LEU A 17 -1.08 -1.04 11.98
N THR A 18 -2.37 -0.75 11.78
CA THR A 18 -2.92 0.59 11.96
C THR A 18 -2.86 1.02 13.41
N GLN A 19 -3.24 0.14 14.36
CA GLN A 19 -3.13 0.41 15.78
C GLN A 19 -1.68 0.64 16.21
N GLU A 20 -0.77 -0.25 15.81
CA GLU A 20 0.68 -0.12 16.08
C GLU A 20 1.24 1.19 15.53
N THR A 21 0.80 1.61 14.35
CA THR A 21 1.18 2.91 13.76
C THR A 21 0.80 4.07 14.69
N PHE A 22 -0.42 4.08 15.21
CA PHE A 22 -0.87 5.12 16.14
C PHE A 22 -0.15 5.06 17.48
N LEU A 23 0.11 3.87 18.02
CA LEU A 23 0.88 3.71 19.26
C LEU A 23 2.30 4.28 19.11
N ARG A 24 3.00 3.94 18.03
CA ARG A 24 4.32 4.53 17.72
C ARG A 24 4.25 6.03 17.50
N ALA A 25 3.20 6.51 16.82
CA ALA A 25 3.00 7.93 16.59
C ALA A 25 2.83 8.69 17.91
N ILE A 26 1.96 8.24 18.81
CA ILE A 26 1.74 8.87 20.12
C ILE A 26 3.05 8.98 20.90
N GLY A 27 3.84 7.90 20.97
CA GLY A 27 5.16 7.91 21.61
C GLY A 27 6.21 8.78 20.90
N ALA A 28 5.97 9.15 19.64
CA ALA A 28 6.87 9.97 18.84
C ALA A 28 6.44 11.45 18.73
N ILE A 29 5.22 11.82 19.18
CA ILE A 29 4.70 13.19 19.16
C ILE A 29 5.71 14.21 19.72
N PRO A 30 6.36 13.99 20.88
CA PRO A 30 7.30 14.98 21.43
C PRO A 30 8.50 15.30 20.54
N ARG A 31 8.83 14.42 19.57
CA ARG A 31 9.93 14.61 18.62
C ARG A 31 9.45 15.12 17.25
N PHE A 32 8.15 15.31 17.07
CA PHE A 32 7.60 15.83 15.83
C PHE A 32 7.98 17.30 15.67
N SER A 33 8.79 17.59 14.65
CA SER A 33 9.42 18.91 14.42
C SER A 33 8.70 19.75 13.37
N ALA A 34 7.51 19.35 12.92
CA ALA A 34 6.70 20.05 11.92
C ALA A 34 7.41 20.37 10.59
N ARG A 35 8.45 19.60 10.22
CA ARG A 35 9.14 19.73 8.92
C ARG A 35 8.34 19.18 7.73
N SER A 36 7.24 18.48 8.01
CA SER A 36 6.25 18.01 7.05
C SER A 36 4.86 18.13 7.67
N SER A 37 3.81 17.93 6.88
CA SER A 37 2.47 17.79 7.46
C SER A 37 2.43 16.60 8.44
N ALA A 38 1.54 16.68 9.44
CA ALA A 38 1.31 15.57 10.36
C ALA A 38 0.87 14.29 9.62
N ARG A 39 0.12 14.44 8.52
CA ARG A 39 -0.29 13.33 7.64
C ARG A 39 0.91 12.67 6.98
N THR A 40 1.83 13.44 6.39
CA THR A 40 3.06 12.95 5.76
C THR A 40 3.92 12.21 6.79
N TRP A 41 4.11 12.79 7.97
CA TRP A 41 4.86 12.17 9.05
C TRP A 41 4.25 10.84 9.52
N LEU A 42 2.94 10.81 9.72
CA LEU A 42 2.22 9.63 10.18
C LEU A 42 2.23 8.49 9.14
N LEU A 43 2.14 8.82 7.86
CA LEU A 43 2.28 7.84 6.77
C LEU A 43 3.70 7.27 6.68
N ALA A 44 4.73 8.07 7.02
CA ALA A 44 6.09 7.56 7.13
C ALA A 44 6.24 6.56 8.29
N ILE A 45 5.57 6.78 9.42
CA ILE A 45 5.51 5.79 10.52
C ILE A 45 4.81 4.52 10.06
N ALA A 46 3.64 4.65 9.41
CA ALA A 46 2.88 3.51 8.90
C ALA A 46 3.72 2.65 7.94
N ARG A 47 4.45 3.29 7.02
CA ARG A 47 5.36 2.62 6.08
C ARG A 47 6.41 1.78 6.82
N HIS A 48 7.04 2.32 7.86
CA HIS A 48 8.03 1.58 8.65
C HIS A 48 7.40 0.39 9.38
N VAL A 49 6.22 0.58 9.98
CA VAL A 49 5.48 -0.49 10.68
C VAL A 49 5.17 -1.65 9.72
N VAL A 50 4.65 -1.36 8.53
CA VAL A 50 4.36 -2.39 7.52
C VAL A 50 5.65 -3.07 7.03
N ALA A 51 6.72 -2.31 6.78
CA ALA A 51 7.99 -2.88 6.35
C ALA A 51 8.62 -3.79 7.43
N ASP A 52 8.52 -3.43 8.72
CA ASP A 52 8.94 -4.26 9.85
C ASP A 52 8.14 -5.57 9.88
N HIS A 53 6.82 -5.48 9.73
CA HIS A 53 5.94 -6.65 9.72
C HIS A 53 6.26 -7.60 8.56
N ILE A 54 6.39 -7.10 7.33
CA ILE A 54 6.73 -7.94 6.16
C ILE A 54 8.08 -8.64 6.37
N ARG A 55 9.09 -7.94 6.91
CA ARG A 55 10.39 -8.53 7.23
C ARG A 55 10.26 -9.64 8.27
N HIS A 56 9.49 -9.41 9.32
CA HIS A 56 9.23 -10.39 10.37
C HIS A 56 8.53 -11.65 9.85
N VAL A 57 7.45 -11.49 9.07
CA VAL A 57 6.70 -12.60 8.46
C VAL A 57 7.59 -13.43 7.54
N ARG A 58 8.44 -12.79 6.72
CA ARG A 58 9.36 -13.49 5.80
C ARG A 58 10.47 -14.26 6.51
N SER A 59 10.90 -13.82 7.68
CA SER A 59 11.96 -14.48 8.45
C SER A 59 11.52 -15.76 9.20
N ARG A 60 10.21 -16.03 9.31
CA ARG A 60 9.69 -17.23 9.97
C ARG A 60 9.71 -18.44 9.03
N PRO A 61 10.20 -19.63 9.46
CA PRO A 61 10.05 -20.86 8.70
C PRO A 61 8.56 -21.13 8.44
N ARG A 62 8.20 -21.33 7.16
CA ARG A 62 6.81 -21.59 6.77
C ARG A 62 6.39 -22.96 7.32
N THR A 63 5.65 -23.00 8.41
CA THR A 63 5.04 -24.24 8.94
C THR A 63 3.82 -24.68 8.15
N THR A 64 3.37 -23.90 7.15
CA THR A 64 2.20 -24.28 6.33
C THR A 64 2.41 -23.91 4.85
N ARG A 65 2.18 -24.90 3.99
CA ARG A 65 2.23 -24.82 2.52
C ARG A 65 0.99 -24.06 2.03
N GLY A 66 1.21 -23.07 1.18
CA GLY A 66 0.18 -22.50 0.29
C GLY A 66 -0.93 -21.69 0.96
N ALA A 67 -0.68 -20.39 1.14
CA ALA A 67 -1.74 -19.40 1.00
C ALA A 67 -1.09 -18.24 0.23
N ARG A 68 -1.43 -18.16 -1.06
CA ARG A 68 -1.32 -16.90 -1.81
C ARG A 68 -2.25 -15.92 -1.07
N PRO A 69 -1.90 -14.65 -0.89
CA PRO A 69 -2.78 -13.75 -0.15
C PRO A 69 -4.08 -13.60 -0.95
N GLU A 70 -5.13 -14.28 -0.48
CA GLU A 70 -6.48 -14.16 -0.99
C GLU A 70 -7.00 -12.83 -0.44
N HIS A 71 -6.97 -11.82 -1.30
CA HIS A 71 -7.37 -10.45 -1.00
C HIS A 71 -8.89 -10.38 -1.07
N LEU A 72 -9.56 -9.97 0.02
CA LEU A 72 -10.92 -9.44 -0.05
C LEU A 72 -11.06 -8.29 0.95
N ILE A 73 -11.27 -7.08 0.40
CA ILE A 73 -11.84 -5.95 1.13
C ILE A 73 -13.33 -6.25 1.24
N ASP A 74 -13.79 -6.77 2.38
CA ASP A 74 -15.23 -6.90 2.60
C ASP A 74 -15.81 -5.52 2.93
N GLY A 75 -16.55 -5.00 1.97
CA GLY A 75 -17.11 -3.67 1.98
C GLY A 75 -18.26 -3.58 1.01
N ASP A 76 -19.33 -4.31 1.33
CA ASP A 76 -20.74 -4.06 0.98
C ASP A 76 -20.94 -3.21 -0.29
N ARG A 77 -21.17 -3.85 -1.46
CA ARG A 77 -21.92 -3.35 -2.63
C ARG A 77 -21.82 -4.26 -3.87
N HIS A 78 -22.99 -4.70 -4.37
CA HIS A 78 -23.32 -5.13 -5.74
C HIS A 78 -22.39 -6.15 -6.44
N ALA A 79 -22.93 -7.33 -6.72
CA ALA A 79 -22.21 -8.50 -7.28
C ALA A 79 -21.35 -8.24 -8.53
N ARG A 80 -21.65 -7.26 -9.40
CA ARG A 80 -20.75 -6.88 -10.51
C ARG A 80 -19.61 -5.94 -10.10
N GLY A 81 -19.86 -5.03 -9.17
CA GLY A 81 -18.81 -4.15 -8.64
C GLY A 81 -17.79 -4.90 -7.79
N PHE A 82 -18.17 -6.06 -7.24
CA PHE A 82 -17.26 -6.93 -6.50
C PHE A 82 -16.18 -7.55 -7.40
N GLU A 83 -16.55 -8.02 -8.60
CA GLU A 83 -15.60 -8.60 -9.56
C GLU A 83 -14.56 -7.55 -9.99
N ASP A 84 -15.01 -6.36 -10.42
CA ASP A 84 -14.12 -5.25 -10.79
C ASP A 84 -13.21 -4.83 -9.62
N LEU A 85 -13.72 -4.81 -8.38
CA LEU A 85 -12.93 -4.48 -7.19
C LEU A 85 -11.89 -5.55 -6.85
N VAL A 86 -12.24 -6.83 -7.00
CA VAL A 86 -11.32 -7.95 -6.80
C VAL A 86 -10.21 -7.93 -7.85
N GLU A 87 -10.54 -7.61 -9.10
CA GLU A 87 -9.56 -7.48 -10.17
C GLU A 87 -8.59 -6.33 -9.90
N VAL A 88 -9.09 -5.13 -9.62
CA VAL A 88 -8.26 -3.96 -9.31
C VAL A 88 -7.37 -4.20 -8.08
N THR A 89 -7.89 -4.83 -7.03
CA THR A 89 -7.10 -5.12 -5.82
C THR A 89 -6.01 -6.16 -6.08
N THR A 90 -6.23 -7.10 -6.98
CA THR A 90 -5.25 -8.11 -7.42
C THR A 90 -4.16 -7.48 -8.27
N MET A 91 -4.51 -6.66 -9.26
CA MET A 91 -3.53 -5.96 -10.10
C MET A 91 -2.62 -5.03 -9.26
N ILE A 92 -3.19 -4.31 -8.28
CA ILE A 92 -2.41 -3.50 -7.34
C ILE A 92 -1.47 -4.38 -6.48
N ALA A 93 -1.89 -5.61 -6.15
CA ALA A 93 -1.09 -6.57 -5.38
C ALA A 93 0.10 -7.13 -6.17
N ASP A 94 0.04 -7.15 -7.50
CA ASP A 94 1.13 -7.63 -8.35
C ASP A 94 2.22 -6.58 -8.60
N LEU A 95 1.92 -5.30 -8.34
CA LEU A 95 2.92 -4.24 -8.31
C LEU A 95 4.02 -4.52 -7.28
N THR A 96 5.26 -4.15 -7.61
CA THR A 96 6.35 -4.12 -6.62
C THR A 96 5.99 -3.19 -5.46
N THR A 97 6.50 -3.47 -4.25
CA THR A 97 6.22 -2.64 -3.06
C THR A 97 6.47 -1.15 -3.31
N ASP A 98 7.56 -0.82 -3.97
CA ASP A 98 7.93 0.56 -4.31
C ASP A 98 6.95 1.24 -5.27
N GLN A 99 6.49 0.53 -6.30
CA GLN A 99 5.46 1.02 -7.23
C GLN A 99 4.13 1.23 -6.51
N ARG A 100 3.73 0.24 -5.71
CA ARG A 100 2.49 0.25 -4.96
C ARG A 100 2.44 1.40 -3.96
N GLU A 101 3.49 1.59 -3.16
CA GLU A 101 3.61 2.71 -2.22
C GLU A 101 3.45 4.06 -2.94
N ALA A 102 4.20 4.26 -4.03
CA ALA A 102 4.18 5.52 -4.78
C ALA A 102 2.79 5.81 -5.38
N LEU A 103 2.14 4.78 -5.96
CA LEU A 103 0.80 4.87 -6.52
C LEU A 103 -0.24 5.20 -5.44
N LEU A 104 -0.24 4.48 -4.32
CA LEU A 104 -1.22 4.68 -3.24
C LEU A 104 -1.08 6.06 -2.59
N LEU A 105 0.16 6.51 -2.32
CA LEU A 105 0.39 7.81 -1.71
C LEU A 105 -0.12 8.95 -2.59
N THR A 106 0.12 8.88 -3.90
CA THR A 106 -0.24 9.94 -4.84
C THR A 106 -1.68 9.86 -5.30
N GLN A 107 -2.14 8.69 -5.78
CA GLN A 107 -3.44 8.53 -6.43
C GLN A 107 -4.56 8.26 -5.43
N LEU A 108 -4.33 7.42 -4.41
CA LEU A 108 -5.37 7.07 -3.44
C LEU A 108 -5.44 8.06 -2.28
N LEU A 109 -4.29 8.49 -1.77
CA LEU A 109 -4.21 9.37 -0.60
C LEU A 109 -4.04 10.86 -0.94
N GLY A 110 -3.83 11.19 -2.22
CA GLY A 110 -3.77 12.55 -2.73
C GLY A 110 -2.54 13.36 -2.30
N LEU A 111 -1.43 12.70 -1.93
CA LEU A 111 -0.21 13.41 -1.57
C LEU A 111 0.44 14.02 -2.81
N SER A 112 1.08 15.18 -2.60
CA SER A 112 2.00 15.72 -3.60
C SER A 112 3.16 14.75 -3.83
N TYR A 113 3.81 14.84 -5.00
CA TYR A 113 5.02 14.04 -5.25
C TYR A 113 6.14 14.33 -4.23
N ALA A 114 6.20 15.55 -3.68
CA ALA A 114 7.16 15.93 -2.65
C ALA A 114 6.84 15.26 -1.30
N ASP A 115 5.58 15.24 -0.88
CA ASP A 115 5.17 14.56 0.34
C ASP A 115 5.32 13.04 0.24
N ALA A 116 4.95 12.44 -0.90
CA ALA A 116 5.15 11.02 -1.15
C ALA A 116 6.65 10.65 -1.12
N ALA A 117 7.50 11.51 -1.68
CA ALA A 117 8.96 11.37 -1.63
C ALA A 117 9.49 11.40 -0.18
N ALA A 118 8.97 12.30 0.65
CA ALA A 118 9.30 12.38 2.06
C ALA A 118 8.85 11.12 2.85
N VAL A 119 7.67 10.57 2.56
CA VAL A 119 7.20 9.31 3.15
C VAL A 119 8.10 8.13 2.75
N CYS A 120 8.45 8.02 1.48
CA CYS A 120 9.24 6.90 0.96
C CYS A 120 10.76 7.05 1.19
N GLY A 121 11.23 8.22 1.63
CA GLY A 121 12.66 8.48 1.84
C GLY A 121 13.48 8.46 0.55
N CYS A 122 12.95 9.01 -0.56
CA CYS A 122 13.62 8.98 -1.86
C CYS A 122 13.44 10.30 -2.63
N PRO A 123 14.19 10.54 -3.74
CA PRO A 123 14.00 11.73 -4.58
C PRO A 123 12.61 11.82 -5.23
N VAL A 124 12.12 13.03 -5.47
CA VAL A 124 10.83 13.29 -6.15
C VAL A 124 10.77 12.65 -7.54
N GLY A 125 11.87 12.68 -8.28
CA GLY A 125 11.98 12.02 -9.59
C GLY A 125 11.77 10.50 -9.50
N THR A 126 12.20 9.88 -8.39
CA THR A 126 11.99 8.45 -8.14
C THR A 126 10.51 8.14 -7.96
N ILE A 127 9.75 8.94 -7.20
CA ILE A 127 8.29 8.77 -7.09
C ILE A 127 7.63 8.88 -8.45
N ARG A 128 7.98 9.90 -9.26
CA ARG A 128 7.43 10.05 -10.62
C ARG A 128 7.65 8.80 -11.46
N SER A 129 8.88 8.28 -11.46
CA SER A 129 9.20 7.06 -12.22
C SER A 129 8.48 5.81 -11.70
N ARG A 130 8.30 5.67 -10.38
CA ARG A 130 7.56 4.56 -9.76
C ARG A 130 6.06 4.62 -10.10
N VAL A 131 5.46 5.80 -10.06
CA VAL A 131 4.05 6.01 -10.45
C VAL A 131 3.85 5.70 -11.94
N ALA A 132 4.75 6.17 -12.81
CA ALA A 132 4.67 5.87 -14.25
C ALA A 132 4.69 4.36 -14.50
N ARG A 133 5.69 3.64 -13.96
CA ARG A 133 5.78 2.18 -14.10
C ARG A 133 4.61 1.43 -13.46
N ALA A 134 4.05 1.94 -12.36
CA ALA A 134 2.86 1.36 -11.75
C ALA A 134 1.66 1.47 -12.70
N ARG A 135 1.46 2.62 -13.36
CA ARG A 135 0.40 2.80 -14.35
C ARG A 135 0.60 1.92 -15.57
N ASP A 136 1.83 1.83 -16.09
CA ASP A 136 2.14 0.97 -17.24
C ASP A 136 1.83 -0.50 -16.93
N ALA A 137 2.18 -0.98 -15.72
CA ALA A 137 1.86 -2.34 -15.29
C ALA A 137 0.36 -2.57 -15.17
N LEU A 138 -0.38 -1.63 -14.55
CA LEU A 138 -1.84 -1.74 -14.43
C LEU A 138 -2.53 -1.70 -15.80
N LEU A 139 -2.02 -0.93 -16.76
CA LEU A 139 -2.59 -0.90 -18.12
C LEU A 139 -2.30 -2.19 -18.90
N ALA A 140 -1.13 -2.79 -18.71
CA ALA A 140 -0.79 -4.06 -19.34
C ALA A 140 -1.67 -5.22 -18.83
N ASP A 141 -2.04 -5.20 -17.55
CA ASP A 141 -2.93 -6.19 -16.95
C ASP A 141 -4.42 -5.91 -17.23
N ALA A 142 -4.80 -4.64 -17.47
CA ALA A 142 -6.17 -4.23 -17.80
C ALA A 142 -6.58 -4.54 -19.26
N GLU A 143 -5.64 -5.00 -20.07
CA GLU A 143 -5.89 -5.56 -21.39
C GLU A 143 -6.00 -7.10 -21.30
N PRO A 144 -7.18 -7.69 -20.98
CA PRO A 144 -7.41 -9.08 -21.34
C PRO A 144 -8.72 -9.32 -22.13
N ASP A 145 -8.62 -10.21 -23.13
CA ASP A 145 -9.69 -11.09 -23.65
C ASP A 145 -10.79 -10.53 -24.59
N ASP A 146 -10.60 -9.36 -25.22
CA ASP A 146 -11.52 -8.84 -26.26
C ASP A 146 -11.28 -9.44 -27.68
N LEU A 147 -10.46 -10.51 -27.80
CA LEU A 147 -10.06 -11.10 -29.08
C LEU A 147 -10.37 -12.60 -29.26
N THR A 148 -11.17 -13.21 -28.39
CA THR A 148 -11.63 -14.60 -28.61
C THR A 148 -13.15 -14.67 -28.63
N GLY A 149 -13.72 -14.26 -29.77
CA GLY A 149 -15.05 -14.71 -30.22
C GLY A 149 -15.02 -16.11 -30.82
#